data_AF-K9TWU0-F1
#
_entry.id   AF-K9TWU0-F1
#
_cell.length_a   1.000
_cell.length_b   1.000
_cell.length_c   1.000
_cell.angle_alpha   90.00
_cell.angle_beta   90.00
_cell.angle_gamma   90.00
#
_symmetry.space_group_name_H-M   'P 1'
#
loop_
_entity.id
_entity.type
_entity.pdbx_description
1 polymer ?
#
loop_
_entity_poly.entity_id
_entity_poly.type
_entity_poly.pdbx_seq_one_letter_code
_entity_poly.pdbx_strand_id
1 'polypeptide(L)'
;MFYRCAVLGILGLLASNVPAYGQSCESLNAIGGDGTQVRKIVSAPGMLISRNNYNTDFGVPGGATFDRFVIDLMPEQTAKYNISVYLKYSDGTKDQFYRNSSVRLLEGQPLKIAAIPRRDNQPYQVNVRVGDISTTGHKYSVSVAGCVVEEEFGDAGTSERANDLDRTENTELPPSLEDPNRVENTELPITLEDPNQLH
;
A
#
# COMPACT_ATOMS: atom_id res chain seq x y z
N MET A 1 66.55 -14.57 37.35
CA MET A 1 65.17 -14.69 37.82
C MET A 1 64.32 -13.69 37.04
N PHE A 2 63.51 -14.23 36.12
CA PHE A 2 62.35 -13.68 35.39
C PHE A 2 62.41 -12.31 34.68
N TYR A 3 62.50 -12.36 33.33
CA TYR A 3 62.16 -11.27 32.42
C TYR A 3 60.64 -11.06 32.37
N ARG A 4 60.21 -9.80 32.41
CA ARG A 4 58.81 -9.36 32.28
C ARG A 4 58.54 -9.08 30.80
N CYS A 5 57.66 -9.86 30.17
CA CYS A 5 57.04 -9.48 28.91
C CYS A 5 55.68 -8.84 29.21
N ALA A 6 55.62 -7.50 29.11
CA ALA A 6 54.37 -6.78 29.08
C ALA A 6 53.83 -6.82 27.64
N VAL A 7 52.72 -7.51 27.41
CA VAL A 7 51.99 -7.49 26.13
C VAL A 7 50.76 -6.62 26.33
N LEU A 8 50.80 -5.42 25.76
CA LEU A 8 49.66 -4.52 25.60
C LEU A 8 48.82 -5.01 24.42
N GLY A 9 47.70 -5.66 24.71
CA GLY A 9 46.69 -6.01 23.71
C GLY A 9 45.74 -4.83 23.48
N ILE A 10 45.85 -4.18 22.33
CA ILE A 10 44.90 -3.16 21.86
C ILE A 10 43.64 -3.89 21.38
N LEU A 11 42.51 -3.67 22.08
CA LEU A 11 41.20 -4.18 21.71
C LEU A 11 40.58 -3.23 20.67
N GLY A 12 40.66 -3.58 19.39
CA GLY A 12 40.03 -2.82 18.30
C GLY A 12 38.51 -3.04 18.28
N LEU A 13 37.74 -1.99 18.55
CA LEU A 13 36.31 -1.94 18.26
C LEU A 13 36.11 -1.82 16.75
N LEU A 14 35.76 -2.92 16.10
CA LEU A 14 35.21 -2.91 14.74
C LEU A 14 33.76 -2.43 14.83
N ALA A 15 33.51 -1.18 14.44
CA ALA A 15 32.16 -0.67 14.22
C ALA A 15 31.63 -1.23 12.89
N SER A 16 30.81 -2.27 12.96
CA SER A 16 30.07 -2.77 11.81
C SER A 16 29.00 -1.75 11.43
N ASN A 17 29.20 -1.02 10.32
CA ASN A 17 28.13 -0.27 9.67
C ASN A 17 27.16 -1.27 9.04
N VAL A 18 26.22 -1.78 9.83
CA VAL A 18 25.10 -2.56 9.29
C VAL A 18 24.16 -1.54 8.66
N PRO A 19 23.85 -1.64 7.35
CA PRO A 19 22.87 -0.76 6.74
C PRO A 19 21.54 -0.92 7.49
N ALA A 20 21.02 0.20 7.99
CA ALA A 20 19.71 0.25 8.60
C ALA A 20 18.69 0.40 7.47
N TYR A 21 17.95 -0.67 7.17
CA TYR A 21 16.83 -0.57 6.24
C TYR A 21 15.75 0.33 6.85
N GLY A 22 15.57 1.50 6.26
CA GLY A 22 14.48 2.42 6.55
C GLY A 22 13.16 1.88 6.00
N GLN A 23 12.06 2.24 6.63
CA GLN A 23 10.73 2.00 6.08
C GLN A 23 9.96 3.32 6.12
N SER A 24 9.51 3.75 4.95
CA SER A 24 8.67 4.94 4.81
C SER A 24 7.21 4.52 4.66
N CYS A 25 6.30 5.20 5.36
CA CYS A 25 4.87 4.90 5.34
C CYS A 25 4.05 6.17 5.10
N GLU A 26 3.07 6.06 4.22
CA GLU A 26 2.08 7.09 3.93
C GLU A 26 0.70 6.66 4.46
N SER A 27 0.02 7.55 5.18
CA SER A 27 -1.34 7.29 5.65
C SER A 27 -2.34 7.42 4.51
N LEU A 28 -3.21 6.42 4.35
CA LEU A 28 -4.23 6.40 3.31
C LEU A 28 -5.49 7.14 3.75
N ASN A 29 -6.13 7.83 2.81
CA ASN A 29 -7.40 8.51 3.06
C ASN A 29 -8.57 7.53 3.03
N ALA A 30 -9.52 7.73 3.95
CA ALA A 30 -10.78 7.00 3.94
C ALA A 30 -11.67 7.45 2.76
N ILE A 31 -12.33 6.49 2.12
CA ILE A 31 -13.29 6.76 1.06
C ILE A 31 -14.67 6.99 1.69
N GLY A 32 -15.30 8.12 1.35
CA GLY A 32 -16.61 8.49 1.89
C GLY A 32 -16.59 9.04 3.32
N GLY A 33 -15.42 9.40 3.83
CA GLY A 33 -15.23 10.13 5.08
C GLY A 33 -14.05 11.10 4.97
N ASP A 34 -13.76 11.82 6.05
CA ASP A 34 -12.67 12.80 6.08
C ASP A 34 -11.42 12.24 6.77
N GLY A 35 -10.26 12.45 6.16
CA GLY A 35 -8.94 12.15 6.75
C GLY A 35 -8.49 10.70 6.67
N THR A 36 -7.48 10.36 7.48
CA THR A 36 -6.72 9.10 7.42
C THR A 36 -7.06 8.11 8.54
N GLN A 37 -7.91 8.52 9.49
CA GLN A 37 -8.40 7.69 10.58
C GLN A 37 -9.92 7.82 10.68
N VAL A 38 -10.60 6.69 10.71
CA VAL A 38 -12.06 6.63 10.82
C VAL A 38 -12.45 6.07 12.17
N ARG A 39 -13.26 6.80 12.93
CA ARG A 39 -13.87 6.34 14.18
C ARG A 39 -15.31 5.92 13.92
N LYS A 40 -15.70 4.72 14.36
CA LYS A 40 -17.02 4.13 14.08
C LYS A 40 -17.65 3.52 15.31
N ILE A 41 -18.98 3.53 15.33
CA ILE A 41 -19.82 2.72 16.21
C ILE A 41 -20.44 1.64 15.32
N VAL A 42 -20.22 0.37 15.62
CA VAL A 42 -20.74 -0.75 14.82
C VAL A 42 -22.26 -0.73 14.83
N SER A 43 -22.88 -0.70 13.65
CA SER A 43 -24.33 -0.70 13.47
C SER A 43 -24.76 -1.91 12.65
N ALA A 44 -25.64 -2.74 13.21
CA ALA A 44 -26.26 -3.85 12.50
C ALA A 44 -27.51 -3.41 11.71
N PRO A 45 -27.90 -4.18 10.67
CA PRO A 45 -29.17 -3.96 10.00
C PRO A 45 -30.34 -4.07 11.00
N GLY A 46 -31.38 -3.26 10.84
CA GLY A 46 -32.61 -3.36 11.64
C GLY A 46 -32.62 -2.60 12.97
N MET A 47 -31.47 -2.12 13.44
CA MET A 47 -31.43 -0.96 14.32
C MET A 47 -31.59 0.26 13.40
N LEU A 48 -32.69 1.00 13.54
CA LEU A 48 -32.98 2.29 12.86
C LEU A 48 -32.91 2.31 11.30
N ILE A 49 -33.64 1.42 10.60
CA ILE A 49 -33.95 1.52 9.15
C ILE A 49 -32.70 1.70 8.23
N SER A 50 -31.49 1.40 8.72
CA SER A 50 -30.25 1.73 8.01
C SER A 50 -29.50 0.48 7.55
N ARG A 51 -28.72 0.62 6.46
CA ARG A 51 -27.71 -0.36 6.04
C ARG A 51 -26.65 -0.46 7.14
N ASN A 52 -26.07 -1.65 7.36
CA ASN A 52 -24.95 -1.78 8.30
C ASN A 52 -23.78 -0.88 7.89
N ASN A 53 -22.89 -0.58 8.85
CA ASN A 53 -21.68 0.19 8.59
C ASN A 53 -20.42 -0.65 8.81
N TYR A 54 -20.43 -1.94 8.50
CA TYR A 54 -19.29 -2.80 8.84
C TYR A 54 -18.04 -2.51 8.01
N ASN A 55 -18.18 -1.95 6.81
CA ASN A 55 -17.06 -1.70 5.90
C ASN A 55 -16.49 -0.28 6.06
N THR A 56 -15.17 -0.17 6.06
CA THR A 56 -14.43 1.08 5.88
C THR A 56 -13.45 0.86 4.74
N ASP A 57 -13.48 1.73 3.75
CA ASP A 57 -12.64 1.64 2.56
C ASP A 57 -11.57 2.74 2.61
N PHE A 58 -10.32 2.40 2.29
CA PHE A 58 -9.20 3.34 2.19
C PHE A 58 -8.67 3.33 0.76
N GLY A 59 -8.53 4.51 0.17
CA GLY A 59 -8.05 4.67 -1.20
C GLY A 59 -6.54 4.55 -1.26
N VAL A 60 -6.03 3.76 -2.19
CA VAL A 60 -4.62 3.75 -2.54
C VAL A 60 -4.39 4.82 -3.61
N PRO A 61 -3.52 5.82 -3.40
CA PRO A 61 -3.23 6.84 -4.40
C PRO A 61 -2.80 6.23 -5.73
N GLY A 62 -3.32 6.77 -6.84
CA GLY A 62 -2.93 6.32 -8.17
C GLY A 62 -1.44 6.54 -8.43
N GLY A 63 -0.77 5.54 -9.02
CA GLY A 63 0.67 5.57 -9.29
C GLY A 63 1.56 5.29 -8.08
N ALA A 64 1.01 5.20 -6.86
CA ALA A 64 1.77 4.76 -5.70
C ALA A 64 2.02 3.24 -5.76
N THR A 65 3.22 2.83 -5.33
CA THR A 65 3.60 1.43 -5.18
C THR A 65 4.02 1.23 -3.73
N PHE A 66 3.36 0.30 -3.03
CA PHE A 66 3.68 -0.05 -1.66
C PHE A 66 4.10 -1.51 -1.57
N ASP A 67 5.06 -1.81 -0.71
CA ASP A 67 5.51 -3.17 -0.41
C ASP A 67 4.59 -3.86 0.59
N ARG A 68 3.92 -3.07 1.43
CA ARG A 68 2.91 -3.57 2.37
C ARG A 68 1.93 -2.50 2.80
N PHE A 69 0.77 -2.94 3.26
CA PHE A 69 -0.23 -2.14 3.94
C PHE A 69 -0.26 -2.52 5.41
N VAL A 70 -0.26 -1.52 6.30
CA VAL A 70 -0.38 -1.68 7.74
C VAL A 70 -1.73 -1.12 8.17
N ILE A 71 -2.55 -1.97 8.76
CA ILE A 71 -3.85 -1.62 9.30
C ILE A 71 -3.72 -1.55 10.81
N ASP A 72 -4.09 -0.41 11.37
CA ASP A 72 -4.12 -0.16 12.81
C ASP A 72 -5.57 -0.02 13.26
N LEU A 73 -6.05 -0.97 14.07
CA LEU A 73 -7.38 -0.95 14.63
C LEU A 73 -7.31 -0.78 16.14
N MET A 74 -7.85 0.34 16.63
CA MET A 74 -7.87 0.69 18.04
C MET A 74 -9.28 0.47 18.62
N PRO A 75 -9.48 -0.52 19.49
CA PRO A 75 -10.74 -0.71 20.19
C PRO A 75 -10.92 0.35 21.29
N GLU A 76 -12.13 0.89 21.40
CA GLU A 76 -12.51 1.78 22.52
C GLU A 76 -13.28 1.06 23.62
N GLN A 77 -13.53 -0.25 23.45
CA GLN A 77 -14.07 -1.11 24.50
C GLN A 77 -13.40 -2.49 24.41
N THR A 78 -13.24 -3.12 25.57
CA THR A 78 -12.82 -4.53 25.61
C THR A 78 -13.97 -5.42 25.18
N ALA A 79 -13.84 -6.06 24.02
CA ALA A 79 -14.88 -6.91 23.46
C ALA A 79 -14.31 -7.93 22.48
N LYS A 80 -15.18 -8.80 21.98
CA LYS A 80 -14.88 -9.63 20.80
C LYS A 80 -15.30 -8.87 19.55
N TYR A 81 -14.46 -8.91 18.53
CA TYR A 81 -14.69 -8.29 17.24
C TYR A 81 -14.63 -9.33 16.11
N ASN A 82 -15.44 -9.12 15.08
CA ASN A 82 -15.37 -9.85 13.83
C ASN A 82 -14.68 -8.95 12.80
N ILE A 83 -13.50 -9.34 12.34
CA ILE A 83 -12.64 -8.49 11.52
C ILE A 83 -12.25 -9.25 10.26
N SER A 84 -12.33 -8.57 9.12
CA SER A 84 -11.77 -9.03 7.86
C SER A 84 -11.09 -7.89 7.13
N VAL A 85 -9.96 -8.17 6.47
CA VAL A 85 -9.23 -7.19 5.67
C VAL A 85 -9.06 -7.73 4.26
N TYR A 86 -9.33 -6.88 3.27
CA TYR A 86 -9.19 -7.19 1.85
C TYR A 86 -8.35 -6.14 1.13
N LEU A 87 -7.52 -6.60 0.19
CA LEU A 87 -6.97 -5.76 -0.87
C LEU A 87 -7.82 -5.96 -2.12
N LYS A 88 -8.31 -4.87 -2.74
CA LYS A 88 -9.13 -4.92 -3.95
C LYS A 88 -8.34 -4.39 -5.14
N TYR A 89 -8.40 -5.12 -6.26
CA TYR A 89 -7.60 -4.87 -7.45
C TYR A 89 -8.47 -4.40 -8.63
N SER A 90 -7.85 -3.68 -9.56
CA SER A 90 -8.52 -3.09 -10.72
C SER A 90 -9.13 -4.14 -11.67
N ASP A 91 -8.64 -5.37 -11.65
CA ASP A 91 -9.19 -6.53 -12.35
C ASP A 91 -10.52 -7.06 -11.73
N GLY A 92 -11.02 -6.41 -10.68
CA GLY A 92 -12.24 -6.79 -9.96
C GLY A 92 -12.02 -7.90 -8.93
N THR A 93 -10.82 -8.46 -8.82
CA THR A 93 -10.49 -9.47 -7.82
C THR A 93 -10.17 -8.84 -6.46
N LYS A 94 -10.16 -9.68 -5.42
CA LYS A 94 -9.78 -9.28 -4.08
C LYS A 94 -9.05 -10.40 -3.36
N ASP A 95 -8.09 -10.02 -2.53
CA ASP A 95 -7.36 -10.95 -1.66
C ASP A 95 -7.77 -10.70 -0.21
N GLN A 96 -8.13 -11.76 0.51
CA GLN A 96 -8.45 -11.68 1.94
C GLN A 96 -7.20 -11.97 2.78
N PHE A 97 -6.62 -10.93 3.36
CA PHE A 97 -5.38 -11.05 4.15
C PHE A 97 -5.63 -11.39 5.61
N TYR A 98 -6.78 -11.00 6.13
CA TYR A 98 -7.13 -11.27 7.51
C TYR A 98 -8.60 -11.67 7.62
N ARG A 99 -8.87 -12.66 8.46
CA ARG A 99 -10.21 -13.09 8.84
C ARG A 99 -10.19 -13.67 10.24
N ASN A 100 -10.89 -13.02 11.17
CA ASN A 100 -11.15 -13.59 12.49
C ASN A 100 -12.54 -13.18 12.95
N SER A 101 -13.41 -14.16 13.18
CA SER A 101 -14.80 -13.93 13.57
C SER A 101 -15.01 -13.70 15.07
N SER A 102 -13.96 -13.77 15.90
CA SER A 102 -14.11 -13.67 17.36
C SER A 102 -12.81 -13.24 18.06
N VAL A 103 -12.07 -12.29 17.49
CA VAL A 103 -10.84 -11.81 18.13
C VAL A 103 -11.19 -10.97 19.35
N ARG A 104 -10.65 -11.35 20.52
CA ARG A 104 -10.80 -10.54 21.73
C ARG A 104 -9.79 -9.40 21.67
N LEU A 105 -10.27 -8.17 21.66
CA LEU A 105 -9.45 -6.97 21.73
C LEU A 105 -9.64 -6.30 23.09
N LEU A 106 -8.55 -5.76 23.62
CA LEU A 106 -8.55 -5.02 24.87
C LEU A 106 -8.57 -3.53 24.54
N GLU A 107 -9.39 -2.78 25.25
CA GLU A 107 -9.49 -1.32 25.10
C GLU A 107 -8.10 -0.66 25.12
N GLY A 108 -7.85 0.25 24.17
CA GLY A 108 -6.58 0.96 24.05
C GLY A 108 -5.41 0.11 23.53
N GLN A 109 -5.60 -1.17 23.24
CA GLN A 109 -4.57 -2.04 22.66
C GLN A 109 -4.83 -2.25 21.16
N PRO A 110 -4.00 -1.68 20.27
CA PRO A 110 -4.24 -1.77 18.85
C PRO A 110 -3.97 -3.18 18.31
N LEU A 111 -4.85 -3.63 17.42
CA LEU A 111 -4.56 -4.76 16.54
C LEU A 111 -3.88 -4.25 15.28
N LYS A 112 -2.62 -4.64 15.09
CA LYS A 112 -1.85 -4.39 13.86
C LYS A 112 -1.96 -5.56 12.90
N ILE A 113 -2.33 -5.29 11.65
CA ILE A 113 -2.42 -6.29 10.57
C ILE A 113 -1.55 -5.80 9.42
N ALA A 114 -0.70 -6.68 8.88
CA ALA A 114 0.09 -6.40 7.68
C ALA A 114 -0.48 -7.20 6.49
N ALA A 115 -0.60 -6.53 5.34
CA ALA A 115 -1.01 -7.14 4.07
C ALA A 115 0.01 -6.81 2.99
N ILE A 116 0.48 -7.82 2.25
CA ILE A 116 1.49 -7.66 1.18
C ILE A 116 0.75 -7.77 -0.16
N PRO A 117 0.77 -6.73 -1.01
CA PRO A 117 0.11 -6.81 -2.31
C PRO A 117 0.77 -7.84 -3.23
N ARG A 118 0.11 -8.14 -4.35
CA ARG A 118 0.69 -8.97 -5.40
C ARG A 118 1.85 -8.22 -6.05
N ARG A 119 2.91 -8.94 -6.42
CA ARG A 119 4.16 -8.35 -6.94
C ARG A 119 3.93 -7.32 -8.06
N ASP A 120 3.09 -7.66 -9.04
CA ASP A 120 2.89 -6.86 -10.25
C ASP A 120 1.51 -6.20 -10.30
N ASN A 121 0.79 -6.14 -9.17
CA ASN A 121 -0.54 -5.58 -9.12
C ASN A 121 -0.79 -4.90 -7.77
N GLN A 122 -0.88 -3.58 -7.81
CA GLN A 122 -1.20 -2.75 -6.64
C GLN A 122 -2.72 -2.65 -6.47
N PRO A 123 -3.25 -2.82 -5.25
CA PRO A 123 -4.67 -2.64 -5.02
C PRO A 123 -5.03 -1.16 -5.17
N TYR A 124 -6.25 -0.88 -5.62
CA TYR A 124 -6.78 0.49 -5.61
C TYR A 124 -7.45 0.84 -4.27
N GLN A 125 -7.73 -0.17 -3.45
CA GLN A 125 -8.45 0.01 -2.19
C GLN A 125 -8.08 -1.05 -1.15
N VAL A 126 -7.90 -0.62 0.09
CA VAL A 126 -7.86 -1.49 1.28
C VAL A 126 -9.22 -1.42 1.96
N ASN A 127 -9.91 -2.55 2.06
CA ASN A 127 -11.20 -2.64 2.74
C ASN A 127 -11.02 -3.30 4.10
N VAL A 128 -11.40 -2.61 5.16
CA VAL A 128 -11.45 -3.13 6.53
C VAL A 128 -12.91 -3.31 6.92
N ARG A 129 -13.29 -4.56 7.17
CA ARG A 129 -14.61 -4.91 7.69
C ARG A 129 -14.49 -5.19 9.18
N VAL A 130 -15.22 -4.45 9.99
CA VAL A 130 -15.34 -4.66 11.43
C VAL A 130 -16.81 -4.76 11.81
N GLY A 131 -17.17 -5.95 12.26
CA GLY A 131 -18.41 -6.21 12.95
C GLY A 131 -19.32 -7.23 12.28
N ASP A 132 -20.29 -7.62 13.07
CA ASP A 132 -21.47 -8.41 12.80
C ASP A 132 -22.54 -8.02 13.83
N ILE A 133 -23.63 -8.78 13.91
CA ILE A 133 -24.72 -8.49 14.83
C ILE A 133 -24.30 -8.52 16.32
N SER A 134 -23.34 -9.37 16.68
CA SER A 134 -22.87 -9.56 18.06
C SER A 134 -21.96 -8.44 18.56
N THR A 135 -21.41 -7.65 17.63
CA THR A 135 -20.50 -6.53 17.92
C THR A 135 -21.16 -5.16 17.86
N THR A 136 -22.48 -5.13 17.64
CA THR A 136 -23.27 -3.90 17.51
C THR A 136 -23.12 -3.02 18.75
N GLY A 137 -22.94 -1.71 18.54
CA GLY A 137 -22.74 -0.71 19.59
C GLY A 137 -21.30 -0.54 20.03
N HIS A 138 -20.39 -1.47 19.69
CA HIS A 138 -18.97 -1.31 19.98
C HIS A 138 -18.34 -0.23 19.10
N LYS A 139 -17.39 0.49 19.67
CA LYS A 139 -16.66 1.58 19.04
C LYS A 139 -15.20 1.19 18.82
N TYR A 140 -14.65 1.72 17.75
CA TYR A 140 -13.25 1.55 17.38
C TYR A 140 -12.83 2.69 16.48
N SER A 141 -11.52 2.91 16.37
CA SER A 141 -10.92 3.65 15.26
C SER A 141 -10.07 2.74 14.39
N VAL A 142 -9.95 3.08 13.12
CA VAL A 142 -9.13 2.35 12.15
C VAL A 142 -8.39 3.32 11.25
N SER A 143 -7.14 3.02 10.96
CA SER A 143 -6.30 3.69 9.97
C SER A 143 -5.55 2.68 9.14
N VAL A 144 -5.16 3.07 7.93
CA VAL A 144 -4.34 2.25 7.03
C VAL A 144 -3.18 3.10 6.53
N ALA A 145 -1.98 2.51 6.50
CA ALA A 145 -0.82 3.10 5.85
C ALA A 145 -0.27 2.17 4.78
N GLY A 146 0.13 2.72 3.63
CA GLY A 146 0.96 2.04 2.64
C GLY A 146 2.43 2.31 2.97
N CYS A 147 3.28 1.30 2.90
CA CYS A 147 4.69 1.43 3.25
C CYS A 147 5.61 0.86 2.17
N VAL A 148 6.73 1.54 1.96
CA VAL A 148 7.85 1.09 1.13
C VAL A 148 9.06 0.78 2.00
N VAL A 149 9.83 -0.23 1.61
CA VAL A 149 11.16 -0.49 2.16
C VAL A 149 12.13 0.40 1.42
N GLU A 150 12.85 1.24 2.15
CA GLU A 150 13.90 2.07 1.57
C GLU A 150 15.15 1.19 1.43
N GLU A 151 15.40 0.71 0.22
CA GLU A 151 16.70 0.15 -0.12
C GLU A 151 17.68 1.33 -0.28
N GLU A 152 18.53 1.56 0.71
CA GLU A 152 19.66 2.47 0.52
C GLU A 152 20.56 1.90 -0.58
N PHE A 153 20.47 2.49 -1.77
CA PHE A 153 21.50 2.34 -2.80
C PHE A 153 22.81 2.90 -2.24
N GLY A 154 23.66 2.02 -1.71
CA GLY A 154 25.02 2.36 -1.31
C GLY A 154 25.84 2.79 -2.51
N ASP A 155 25.85 4.09 -2.81
CA ASP A 155 26.74 4.70 -3.79
C ASP A 155 28.16 4.77 -3.19
N ALA A 156 28.92 3.70 -3.34
CA ALA A 156 30.36 3.74 -3.18
C ALA A 156 30.97 4.49 -4.38
N GLY A 157 30.80 5.82 -4.36
CA GLY A 157 31.40 6.72 -5.33
C GLY A 157 32.92 6.60 -5.31
N THR A 158 33.48 5.93 -6.31
CA THR A 158 34.90 6.06 -6.64
C THR A 158 35.00 7.12 -7.74
N SER A 159 35.30 8.34 -7.32
CA SER A 159 35.69 9.44 -8.20
C SER A 159 37.09 9.16 -8.76
N GLU A 160 37.19 8.78 -10.02
CA GLU A 160 38.40 8.95 -10.80
C GLU A 160 38.13 9.89 -11.98
N ARG A 161 38.82 11.03 -11.93
CA ARG A 161 38.82 12.08 -12.93
C ARG A 161 39.64 11.65 -14.16
N ALA A 162 39.07 12.00 -15.32
CA ALA A 162 39.70 12.61 -16.50
C ALA A 162 40.94 11.97 -17.15
N ASN A 163 40.74 11.48 -18.38
CA ASN A 163 41.49 11.85 -19.58
C ASN A 163 40.55 11.55 -20.78
N ASP A 164 40.07 12.54 -21.51
CA ASP A 164 40.77 13.25 -22.59
C ASP A 164 41.03 12.35 -23.81
N LEU A 165 40.19 12.47 -24.85
CA LEU A 165 40.59 12.83 -26.22
C LEU A 165 39.49 12.49 -27.25
N ASP A 166 38.95 13.55 -27.83
CA ASP A 166 38.77 13.77 -29.27
C ASP A 166 38.26 12.61 -30.15
N ARG A 167 37.00 12.71 -30.59
CA ARG A 167 36.63 12.38 -31.97
C ARG A 167 35.35 13.09 -32.42
N THR A 168 35.52 14.20 -33.10
CA THR A 168 34.61 14.71 -34.11
C THR A 168 34.42 13.67 -35.23
N GLU A 169 33.17 13.37 -35.61
CA GLU A 169 32.76 13.40 -37.02
C GLU A 169 31.24 13.42 -37.16
N ASN A 170 30.76 14.39 -37.93
CA ASN A 170 29.39 14.51 -38.41
C ASN A 170 29.04 13.33 -39.34
N THR A 171 27.80 12.83 -39.29
CA THR A 171 27.11 12.45 -40.53
C THR A 171 25.61 12.68 -40.39
N GLU A 172 25.11 13.42 -41.37
CA GLU A 172 23.75 13.92 -41.57
C GLU A 172 22.70 12.80 -41.71
N LEU A 173 21.47 13.09 -41.24
CA LEU A 173 20.25 12.43 -41.71
C LEU A 173 19.90 12.86 -43.14
N PRO A 174 19.31 11.96 -43.92
CA PRO A 174 18.11 12.34 -44.68
C PRO A 174 16.93 11.35 -44.51
N PRO A 175 15.73 11.70 -44.99
CA PRO A 175 14.46 11.42 -44.32
C PRO A 175 13.56 10.37 -45.01
N SER A 176 12.51 10.02 -44.26
CA SER A 176 11.16 9.57 -44.67
C SER A 176 11.03 8.26 -45.47
N LEU A 177 10.35 7.29 -44.85
CA LEU A 177 9.36 6.47 -45.54
C LEU A 177 8.06 6.53 -44.72
N GLU A 178 7.12 7.33 -45.23
CA GLU A 178 5.72 7.32 -44.84
C GLU A 178 5.14 5.93 -45.10
N ASP A 179 4.51 5.34 -44.08
CA ASP A 179 3.79 4.07 -44.18
C ASP A 179 2.47 4.28 -44.95
N PRO A 180 2.26 3.63 -46.10
CA PRO A 180 1.02 3.74 -46.87
C PRO A 180 -0.16 2.96 -46.28
N ASN A 181 -0.02 2.28 -45.13
CA ASN A 181 -1.12 1.56 -44.47
C ASN A 181 -1.76 2.33 -43.31
N ARG A 182 -2.01 3.62 -43.53
CA ARG A 182 -3.01 4.38 -42.76
C ARG A 182 -4.41 3.82 -43.10
N VAL A 183 -4.83 2.79 -42.36
CA VAL A 183 -6.23 2.34 -42.34
C VAL A 183 -7.02 3.36 -41.53
N GLU A 184 -7.68 4.25 -42.26
CA GLU A 184 -8.71 5.14 -41.76
C GLU A 184 -9.91 4.30 -41.30
N ASN A 185 -10.00 4.05 -39.99
CA ASN A 185 -11.19 3.43 -39.42
C ASN A 185 -12.32 4.47 -39.46
N THR A 186 -13.14 4.35 -40.49
CA THR A 186 -14.40 5.05 -40.67
C THR A 186 -15.32 4.77 -39.48
N GLU A 187 -15.75 5.82 -38.81
CA GLU A 187 -16.77 5.79 -37.77
C GLU A 187 -18.07 5.21 -38.34
N LEU A 188 -18.57 4.14 -37.71
CA LEU A 188 -19.92 3.64 -37.93
C LEU A 188 -20.94 4.55 -37.24
N PRO A 189 -22.06 4.92 -37.89
CA PRO A 189 -23.12 5.65 -37.23
C PRO A 189 -23.87 4.73 -36.24
N ILE A 190 -23.76 5.05 -34.95
CA ILE A 190 -24.64 4.53 -33.92
C ILE A 190 -26.07 5.01 -34.20
N THR A 191 -26.94 4.05 -34.48
CA THR A 191 -28.39 4.27 -34.56
C THR A 191 -28.90 4.36 -33.13
N LEU A 192 -29.53 5.48 -32.77
CA LEU A 192 -30.23 5.65 -31.51
C LEU A 192 -31.42 4.68 -31.47
N GLU A 193 -31.33 3.64 -30.65
CA GLU A 193 -32.49 2.83 -30.29
C GLU A 193 -33.38 3.62 -29.33
N ASP A 194 -34.66 3.69 -29.71
CA ASP A 194 -35.78 4.34 -29.04
C ASP A 194 -36.08 3.66 -27.67
N PRO A 195 -36.14 4.39 -26.55
CA PRO A 195 -36.41 3.81 -25.23
C PRO A 195 -37.90 3.51 -24.97
N ASN A 196 -38.77 3.47 -25.98
CA ASN A 196 -40.21 3.33 -25.80
C ASN A 196 -40.82 2.01 -26.30
N GLN A 197 -40.17 0.87 -25.98
CA GLN A 197 -40.80 -0.45 -26.11
C GLN A 197 -41.05 -1.05 -24.72
N LEU A 198 -42.20 -0.66 -24.16
CA LEU A 198 -42.93 -1.32 -23.08
C LEU A 198 -43.32 -2.75 -23.51
N HIS A 199 -43.12 -3.74 -22.62
CA HIS A 199 -44.11 -4.74 -22.19
C HIS A 199 -43.66 -5.36 -20.86
#